data_AF-A0A3Q0FTA1-F1
#
_entry.id   AF-A0A3Q0FTA1-F1
#
_cell.length_a   1.000
_cell.length_b   1.000
_cell.length_c   1.000
_cell.angle_alpha   90.00
_cell.angle_beta   90.00
_cell.angle_gamma   90.00
#
_symmetry.space_group_name_H-M   'P 1'
#
loop_
_entity.id
_entity.type
_entity.pdbx_description
1 polymer ?
#
loop_
_entity_poly.entity_id
_entity_poly.type
_entity_poly.pdbx_seq_one_letter_code
_entity_poly.pdbx_strand_id
1 'polypeptide(L)'
;MAPALHPTNQLLNGLSLSFFFFSPVLKKRLVKLVVNFLFYFRTDEAEPIGALLLEHCRISKEEVNVFSISFIEEPDRKYCFECDSEEQCQEWVEALRRASYEFMRRSLIFYRNEIQKMTGKKEADGTCLMQ
;
A
#
# COMPACT_ATOMS: atom_id res chain seq x y z
N MET A 1 -11.20 -7.62 17.46
CA MET A 1 -11.39 -8.09 16.06
C MET A 1 -10.01 -8.25 15.45
N ALA A 2 -9.67 -9.43 14.93
CA ALA A 2 -8.41 -9.62 14.21
C ALA A 2 -8.40 -8.73 12.96
N PRO A 3 -7.26 -8.10 12.59
CA PRO A 3 -7.17 -7.47 11.28
C PRO A 3 -7.42 -8.55 10.24
N ALA A 4 -8.33 -8.32 9.30
CA ALA A 4 -8.49 -9.27 8.19
C ALA A 4 -7.25 -9.12 7.28
N LEU A 5 -6.48 -10.18 7.11
CA LEU A 5 -5.52 -10.27 6.00
C LEU A 5 -6.32 -10.43 4.73
N HIS A 6 -6.79 -9.30 4.18
CA HIS A 6 -7.37 -9.28 2.85
C HIS A 6 -6.26 -9.65 1.85
N PRO A 7 -6.51 -10.48 0.83
CA PRO A 7 -5.49 -10.83 -0.15
C PRO A 7 -4.93 -9.55 -0.78
N THR A 8 -3.67 -9.23 -0.44
CA THR A 8 -2.91 -8.10 -0.98
C THR A 8 -2.56 -8.28 -2.46
N ASN A 9 -2.84 -9.45 -3.04
CA ASN A 9 -2.77 -9.70 -4.48
C ASN A 9 -4.08 -9.29 -5.17
N GLN A 10 -4.37 -7.99 -5.17
CA GLN A 10 -5.47 -7.44 -5.95
C GLN A 10 -4.91 -6.93 -7.28
N LEU A 11 -5.11 -7.72 -8.34
CA LEU A 11 -5.03 -7.22 -9.71
C LEU A 11 -6.32 -6.46 -9.99
N LEU A 12 -6.37 -5.20 -9.56
CA LEU A 12 -7.48 -4.31 -9.91
C LEU A 12 -7.09 -3.61 -11.21
N ASN A 13 -7.61 -4.13 -12.32
CA ASN A 13 -7.45 -3.52 -13.62
C ASN A 13 -8.15 -2.15 -13.63
N GLY A 14 -7.49 -1.09 -14.11
CA GLY A 14 -8.19 0.15 -14.51
C GLY A 14 -7.63 1.50 -14.05
N LEU A 15 -6.58 1.58 -13.24
CA LEU A 15 -6.10 2.89 -12.75
C LEU A 15 -5.47 3.77 -13.85
N SER A 16 -6.02 4.98 -14.04
CA SER A 16 -5.34 6.02 -14.83
C SER A 16 -4.36 6.77 -13.93
N LEU A 17 -3.09 6.86 -14.35
CA LEU A 17 -2.03 7.47 -13.57
C LEU A 17 -1.58 8.77 -14.23
N SER A 18 -1.49 9.82 -13.42
CA SER A 18 -0.88 11.10 -13.79
C SER A 18 0.33 11.39 -12.90
N PHE A 19 1.46 11.68 -13.53
CA PHE A 19 2.63 12.22 -12.84
C PHE A 19 2.64 13.74 -13.02
N PHE A 20 2.11 14.48 -12.03
CA PHE A 20 2.02 15.93 -12.10
C PHE A 20 3.38 16.64 -12.31
N PHE A 21 4.50 15.96 -12.01
CA PHE A 21 5.86 16.49 -12.21
C PHE A 21 6.49 16.19 -13.57
N PHE A 22 5.99 15.21 -14.34
CA PHE A 22 6.60 14.79 -15.61
C PHE A 22 5.72 15.06 -16.84
N SER A 23 4.40 15.05 -16.70
CA SER A 23 3.49 15.42 -17.79
C SER A 23 2.06 15.61 -17.24
N PRO A 24 1.34 16.69 -17.61
CA PRO A 24 -0.06 16.88 -17.23
C PRO A 24 -1.02 15.90 -17.96
N VAL A 25 -0.50 14.98 -18.77
CA VAL A 25 -1.30 14.03 -19.54
C VAL A 25 -1.60 12.80 -18.69
N LEU A 26 -2.88 12.62 -18.35
CA LEU A 26 -3.42 11.37 -17.83
C LEU A 26 -3.14 10.25 -18.83
N LYS A 27 -2.42 9.22 -18.39
CA LYS A 27 -2.21 8.02 -19.19
C LYS A 27 -2.78 6.83 -18.44
N LYS A 28 -3.60 6.04 -19.12
CA LYS A 28 -4.09 4.78 -18.56
C LYS A 28 -2.91 3.85 -18.26
N ARG A 29 -2.90 3.25 -17.07
CA ARG A 29 -1.85 2.33 -16.63
C ARG A 29 -2.52 1.08 -16.07
N LEU A 30 -1.77 -0.01 -16.03
CA LEU A 30 -2.11 -1.11 -15.15
C LEU A 30 -1.33 -0.90 -13.86
N VAL A 31 -1.98 -1.12 -12.73
CA VAL A 31 -1.37 -0.93 -11.42
C VAL A 31 -1.62 -2.19 -10.60
N LYS A 32 -0.57 -2.68 -9.94
CA LYS A 32 -0.62 -3.90 -9.15
C LYS A 32 0.02 -3.66 -7.80
N LEU A 33 -0.76 -3.87 -6.74
CA LEU A 33 -0.25 -3.92 -5.38
C LEU A 33 0.22 -5.34 -5.08
N VAL A 34 1.45 -5.49 -4.59
CA VAL A 34 2.00 -6.75 -4.08
C VAL A 34 2.72 -6.45 -2.78
N VAL A 35 2.18 -6.95 -1.67
CA VAL A 35 2.69 -6.64 -0.32
C VAL A 35 2.71 -5.12 -0.10
N ASN A 36 3.88 -4.49 -0.06
CA ASN A 36 4.11 -3.05 0.11
C ASN A 36 4.67 -2.39 -1.16
N PHE A 37 4.65 -3.06 -2.30
CA PHE A 37 5.08 -2.50 -3.58
C PHE A 37 3.88 -2.25 -4.49
N LEU A 38 3.79 -1.02 -5.01
CA LEU A 38 2.84 -0.63 -6.04
C LEU A 38 3.54 -0.56 -7.39
N PHE A 39 3.37 -1.58 -8.20
CA PHE A 39 3.90 -1.65 -9.56
C PHE A 39 2.96 -0.95 -10.53
N TYR A 40 3.52 -0.27 -11.54
CA TYR A 40 2.74 0.32 -12.63
C TYR A 40 3.34 -0.06 -13.99
N PHE A 41 2.46 -0.43 -14.91
CA PHE A 41 2.78 -0.97 -16.23
C PHE A 41 2.12 -0.13 -17.32
N ARG A 42 2.65 -0.19 -18.53
CA ARG A 42 1.85 0.18 -19.70
C ARG A 42 0.77 -0.87 -19.91
N THR A 43 -0.30 -0.51 -20.62
CA THR A 43 -1.45 -1.41 -20.83
C THR A 43 -1.11 -2.62 -21.71
N ASP A 44 -0.01 -2.54 -22.45
CA ASP A 44 0.47 -3.49 -23.45
C ASP A 44 1.81 -4.16 -23.07
N GLU A 45 2.39 -3.82 -21.92
CA GLU A 45 3.68 -4.34 -21.47
C GLU A 45 3.52 -5.26 -20.24
N ALA A 46 4.23 -6.39 -20.24
CA ALA A 46 4.24 -7.32 -19.12
C ALA A 46 5.25 -6.91 -18.01
N GLU A 47 6.29 -6.16 -18.37
CA GLU A 47 7.27 -5.66 -17.40
C GLU A 47 6.80 -4.33 -16.80
N PRO A 48 7.01 -4.11 -15.49
CA PRO A 48 6.64 -2.86 -14.86
C PRO A 48 7.55 -1.74 -15.34
N ILE A 49 6.97 -0.57 -15.59
CA ILE A 49 7.74 0.66 -15.85
C ILE A 49 8.50 1.06 -14.58
N GLY A 50 7.90 0.79 -13.42
CA GLY A 50 8.51 1.01 -12.13
C GLY A 50 7.65 0.51 -10.98
N ALA A 51 8.17 0.70 -9.77
CA ALA A 51 7.51 0.34 -8.53
C ALA A 51 7.65 1.47 -7.51
N LEU A 52 6.61 1.66 -6.70
CA LEU A 52 6.63 2.51 -5.52
C LEU A 52 6.67 1.62 -4.28
N LEU A 53 7.68 1.81 -3.42
CA LEU A 53 7.71 1.21 -2.10
C LEU A 53 6.83 2.05 -1.16
N LEU A 54 5.77 1.47 -0.61
CA LEU A 54 4.76 2.15 0.21
C LEU A 54 5.22 2.33 1.68
N GLU A 55 6.43 2.82 1.86
CA GLU A 55 6.98 3.21 3.16
C GLU A 55 7.09 4.72 3.27
N HIS A 56 6.78 5.26 4.45
CA HIS A 56 6.79 6.70 4.71
C HIS A 56 6.00 7.53 3.68
N CYS A 57 4.97 6.91 3.07
CA CYS A 57 4.10 7.58 2.12
C CYS A 57 2.86 8.16 2.81
N ARG A 58 2.35 9.26 2.26
CA ARG A 58 1.05 9.85 2.61
C ARG A 58 0.09 9.60 1.46
N ILE A 59 -1.11 9.13 1.80
CA ILE A 59 -2.19 8.89 0.86
C ILE A 59 -3.30 9.89 1.14
N SER A 60 -3.61 10.73 0.16
CA SER A 60 -4.59 11.81 0.27
C SER A 60 -5.72 11.61 -0.73
N LYS A 61 -6.98 11.77 -0.29
CA LYS A 61 -8.11 11.89 -1.20
C LYS A 61 -8.13 13.32 -1.74
N GLU A 62 -8.07 13.47 -3.05
CA GLU A 62 -8.01 14.78 -3.71
C GLU A 62 -9.41 15.17 -4.24
N GLU A 63 -10.07 14.25 -4.92
CA GLU A 63 -11.43 14.40 -5.45
C GLU A 63 -12.26 13.13 -5.20
N VAL A 64 -13.48 13.07 -5.75
CA VAL A 64 -14.43 11.95 -5.57
C VAL A 64 -13.81 10.63 -6.02
N ASN A 65 -13.19 10.60 -7.20
CA ASN A 65 -12.56 9.45 -7.83
C ASN A 65 -11.03 9.59 -7.95
N VAL A 66 -10.42 10.57 -7.28
CA VAL A 66 -8.98 10.85 -7.39
C VAL A 66 -8.30 10.79 -6.02
N PHE A 67 -7.18 10.07 -5.94
CA PHE A 67 -6.29 10.07 -4.79
C PHE A 67 -4.85 10.34 -5.21
N SER A 68 -4.01 10.69 -4.24
CA SER A 68 -2.59 10.88 -4.46
C SER A 68 -1.73 10.13 -3.45
N ILE A 69 -0.51 9.81 -3.86
CA ILE A 69 0.56 9.30 -3.01
C ILE A 69 1.71 10.30 -3.06
N SER A 70 2.21 10.71 -1.89
CA SER A 70 3.44 11.48 -1.74
C SER A 70 4.35 10.83 -0.70
N PHE A 71 5.64 11.14 -0.74
CA PHE A 71 6.63 10.56 0.16
C PHE A 71 7.18 11.63 1.08
N ILE A 72 7.37 11.31 2.36
CA ILE A 72 7.87 12.27 3.35
C ILE A 72 9.28 12.77 2.96
N GLU A 73 10.11 11.89 2.42
CA GLU A 73 11.48 12.18 2.01
C GLU A 73 11.55 12.92 0.67
N GLU A 74 10.50 12.81 -0.16
CA GLU A 74 10.40 13.45 -1.49
C GLU A 74 9.03 14.15 -1.63
N PRO A 75 8.77 15.24 -0.89
CA PRO A 75 7.45 15.89 -0.84
C PRO A 75 7.01 16.46 -2.19
N ASP A 76 7.97 16.83 -3.05
CA ASP A 76 7.70 17.32 -4.41
C ASP A 76 7.23 16.21 -5.35
N ARG A 77 7.43 14.94 -4.97
CA ARG A 77 7.09 13.78 -5.79
C ARG A 77 5.70 13.27 -5.44
N LYS A 78 4.69 13.87 -6.11
CA LYS A 78 3.27 13.51 -5.99
C LYS A 78 2.82 12.65 -7.19
N TYR A 79 2.23 11.50 -6.88
CA TYR A 79 1.64 10.57 -7.85
C TYR A 79 0.12 10.66 -7.73
N CYS A 80 -0.57 11.06 -8.81
CA CYS A 80 -2.03 11.17 -8.82
C CYS A 80 -2.63 9.98 -9.56
N PHE A 81 -3.69 9.42 -8.99
CA PHE A 81 -4.39 8.25 -9.48
C PHE A 81 -5.87 8.60 -9.64
N GLU A 82 -6.38 8.45 -10.85
CA GLU A 82 -7.79 8.59 -11.16
C GLU A 82 -8.40 7.21 -11.33
N CYS A 83 -9.52 6.99 -10.65
CA CYS A 83 -10.31 5.77 -10.67
C CYS A 83 -11.55 5.96 -11.55
N ASP A 84 -12.08 4.85 -12.05
CA ASP A 84 -13.32 4.83 -12.85
C ASP A 84 -14.56 5.15 -11.99
N SER A 85 -14.47 4.96 -10.66
CA SER A 85 -15.55 5.26 -9.69
C SER A 85 -15.01 5.67 -8.32
N GLU A 86 -15.87 6.29 -7.50
CA GLU A 86 -15.54 6.59 -6.09
C GLU A 86 -15.28 5.33 -5.27
N GLU A 87 -16.08 4.28 -5.47
CA GLU A 87 -15.94 3.00 -4.77
C GLU A 87 -14.57 2.38 -5.04
N GLN A 88 -14.16 2.35 -6.33
CA GLN A 88 -12.82 1.88 -6.71
C GLN A 88 -11.72 2.73 -6.05
N CYS A 89 -11.89 4.05 -5.98
CA CYS A 89 -10.96 4.95 -5.30
C CYS A 89 -10.83 4.62 -3.80
N GLN A 90 -11.95 4.39 -3.12
CA GLN A 90 -11.97 4.01 -1.71
C GLN A 90 -11.28 2.66 -1.47
N GLU A 91 -11.58 1.65 -2.29
CA GLU A 91 -10.93 0.33 -2.21
C GLU A 91 -9.40 0.44 -2.34
N TRP A 92 -8.92 1.22 -3.30
CA TRP A 92 -7.49 1.47 -3.50
C TRP A 92 -6.85 2.19 -2.31
N VAL A 93 -7.46 3.27 -1.83
CA VAL A 93 -6.94 4.02 -0.67
C VAL A 93 -6.84 3.11 0.56
N GLU A 94 -7.84 2.26 0.80
CA GLU A 94 -7.79 1.30 1.90
C GLU A 94 -6.71 0.23 1.71
N ALA A 95 -6.62 -0.36 0.51
CA ALA A 95 -5.62 -1.38 0.19
C ALA A 95 -4.19 -0.85 0.39
N LEU A 96 -3.91 0.37 -0.08
CA LEU A 96 -2.63 1.03 0.06
C LEU A 96 -2.31 1.36 1.53
N ARG A 97 -3.30 1.82 2.33
CA ARG A 97 -3.12 2.05 3.77
C ARG A 97 -2.80 0.75 4.51
N ARG A 98 -3.45 -0.36 4.15
CA ARG A 98 -3.20 -1.69 4.72
C ARG A 98 -1.84 -2.27 4.32
N ALA A 99 -1.33 -1.89 3.16
CA ALA A 99 0.00 -2.29 2.69
C ALA A 99 1.16 -1.60 3.42
N SER A 100 0.90 -0.54 4.19
CA SER A 100 1.94 0.17 4.94
C SER A 100 2.58 -0.70 6.04
N TYR A 101 3.88 -0.53 6.25
CA TYR A 101 4.64 -1.25 7.27
C TYR A 101 4.04 -1.11 8.68
N GLU A 102 3.54 0.07 9.04
CA GLU A 102 2.83 0.33 10.30
C GLU A 102 1.68 -0.66 10.52
N PHE A 103 0.84 -0.88 9.51
CA PHE A 103 -0.29 -1.80 9.61
C PHE A 103 0.18 -3.26 9.68
N MET A 104 1.14 -3.65 8.84
CA MET A 104 1.69 -5.01 8.85
C MET A 104 2.37 -5.34 10.18
N ARG A 105 3.15 -4.40 10.74
CA ARG A 105 3.81 -4.52 12.04
C ARG A 105 2.79 -4.69 13.17
N ARG A 106 1.75 -3.86 13.21
CA ARG A 106 0.67 -3.99 14.20
C ARG A 106 -0.06 -5.32 14.09
N SER A 107 -0.32 -5.78 12.86
CA SER A 107 -0.95 -7.08 12.61
C SER A 107 -0.06 -8.23 13.09
N LEU A 108 1.25 -8.18 12.82
CA LEU A 108 2.21 -9.18 13.29
C LEU A 108 2.29 -9.25 14.81
N ILE A 109 2.35 -8.10 15.49
CA ILE A 109 2.34 -8.01 16.96
C ILE A 109 1.04 -8.62 17.51
N PHE A 110 -0.10 -8.27 16.92
CA PHE A 110 -1.40 -8.80 17.32
C PHE A 110 -1.44 -10.32 17.19
N TYR A 111 -1.07 -10.88 16.04
CA TYR A 111 -1.11 -12.33 15.83
C TYR A 111 -0.12 -13.08 16.71
N ARG A 112 1.09 -12.54 16.93
CA ARG A 112 2.05 -13.12 17.90
C ARG A 112 1.42 -13.25 19.28
N ASN A 113 0.74 -12.20 19.75
CA ASN A 113 0.07 -12.21 21.05
C ASN A 113 -1.09 -13.21 21.10
N GLU A 114 -1.91 -13.29 20.05
CA GLU A 114 -3.02 -14.24 19.99
C GLU A 114 -2.53 -15.69 19.95
N ILE A 115 -1.47 -15.99 19.19
CA ILE A 115 -0.83 -17.31 19.17
C ILE A 115 -0.27 -17.67 20.55
N GLN A 116 0.40 -16.73 21.23
CA GLN A 116 0.93 -16.94 22.60
C GLN A 116 -0.19 -17.25 23.60
N LYS A 117 -1.33 -16.56 23.53
CA LYS A 117 -2.49 -16.84 24.39
C LYS A 117 -3.04 -18.25 24.16
N MET A 118 -3.16 -18.68 22.91
CA MET A 118 -3.70 -20.00 22.56
C MET A 118 -2.74 -21.14 22.88
N THR A 119 -1.42 -20.91 22.74
CA THR A 119 -0.41 -21.96 22.92
C THR A 119 0.15 -22.05 24.35
N GLY A 120 -0.21 -21.12 25.25
CA GLY A 120 0.21 -21.13 26.65
C GLY A 120 1.72 -20.96 26.90
N LYS A 121 2.53 -20.83 25.84
CA LYS A 121 3.96 -20.55 25.92
C LYS A 121 4.16 -19.05 26.15
N LYS A 122 4.39 -18.68 27.42
CA LYS A 122 5.08 -17.43 27.72
C LYS A 122 6.52 -17.59 27.20
N GLU A 123 6.93 -16.72 26.28
CA GLU A 123 8.36 -16.54 26.03
C GLU A 123 9.00 -16.18 27.37
N ALA A 124 9.97 -17.00 27.79
CA ALA A 124 10.86 -16.62 28.88
C ALA A 124 11.49 -15.28 28.47
N ASP A 125 11.34 -14.32 29.36
CA ASP A 125 11.76 -12.93 29.22
C ASP A 125 13.14 -12.84 28.57
N GLY A 126 13.20 -12.13 27.43
CA GLY A 126 14.43 -11.93 26.64
C GLY A 126 15.38 -10.91 27.27
N THR A 127 15.46 -10.85 28.60
CA THR A 127 16.43 -10.05 29.33
C THR A 127 17.73 -10.82 29.57
N CYS A 128 18.48 -11.10 28.50
CA CYS A 128 19.93 -11.42 28.49
C CYS A 128 20.30 -11.69 27.01
N LEU A 129 21.13 -10.95 26.28
CA LEU A 129 22.48 -10.45 26.56
C LEU A 129 22.74 -9.21 25.67
N MET A 130 22.85 -8.04 26.27
CA MET A 130 23.74 -6.99 25.79
C MET A 130 24.92 -7.00 26.76
N GLN A 131 25.94 -7.79 26.45
CA GLN A 131 27.32 -7.60 26.89
C GLN A 131 28.17 -7.41 25.64
#